data_AF-A0A2S9SGY2-F1
#
_entry.id   AF-A0A2S9SGY2-F1
#
_cell.length_a   1.000
_cell.length_b   1.000
_cell.length_c   1.000
_cell.angle_alpha   90.00
_cell.angle_beta   90.00
_cell.angle_gamma   90.00
#
_symmetry.space_group_name_H-M   'P 1'
#
loop_
_entity.id
_entity.type
_entity.pdbx_description
1 polymer ?
#
loop_
_entity_poly.entity_id
_entity_poly.type
_entity_poly.pdbx_seq_one_letter_code
_entity_poly.pdbx_strand_id
1 'polypeptide(L)' 'MNFEQIIEQRIKALKEAHVSNQIEGADMGDSAFSTMLERASAPITNEEFERQELLFVKQLFAQ' A
#
# COMPACT_ATOMS: atom_id res chain seq x y z
N MET A 1 -1.31 19.51 5.24
CA MET A 1 -0.21 18.55 5.00
C MET A 1 0.03 18.53 3.49
N ASN A 2 1.28 18.68 3.04
CA ASN A 2 1.58 18.61 1.59
C ASN A 2 1.64 17.13 1.14
N PHE A 3 1.72 16.89 -0.17
CA PHE A 3 1.77 15.53 -0.69
C PHE A 3 3.02 14.76 -0.27
N GLU A 4 4.17 15.42 -0.14
CA GLU A 4 5.39 14.78 0.36
C GLU A 4 5.18 14.17 1.74
N GLN A 5 4.62 14.94 2.68
CA GLN A 5 4.31 14.46 4.04
C GLN A 5 3.28 13.34 4.04
N ILE A 6 2.25 13.41 3.17
CA ILE A 6 1.26 12.34 3.00
C ILE A 6 1.92 11.05 2.51
N ILE A 7 2.77 11.15 1.49
CA ILE A 7 3.47 10.01 0.89
C ILE A 7 4.44 9.39 1.91
N GLU A 8 5.23 10.20 2.61
CA GLU A 8 6.16 9.72 3.63
C GLU A 8 5.44 8.95 4.74
N GLN A 9 4.34 9.49 5.27
CA GLN A 9 3.54 8.84 6.31
C GLN A 9 2.90 7.55 5.80
N ARG A 10 2.35 7.55 4.59
CA ARG A 10 1.76 6.37 3.97
C ARG A 10 2.80 5.26 3.79
N ILE A 11 3.94 5.57 3.19
CA ILE A 11 5.02 4.59 2.96
C ILE A 11 5.53 4.02 4.28
N LYS A 12 5.67 4.87 5.31
CA LYS A 12 6.06 4.41 6.65
C LYS A 12 5.05 3.41 7.21
N ALA A 13 3.75 3.75 7.19
CA ALA A 13 2.70 2.88 7.69
C ALA A 13 2.66 1.53 6.94
N LEU A 14 2.85 1.56 5.62
CA LEU A 14 2.89 0.34 4.80
C LEU A 14 4.06 -0.57 5.16
N LYS A 15 5.26 0.00 5.40
CA LYS A 15 6.43 -0.78 5.84
C LYS A 15 6.23 -1.42 7.21
N GLU A 16 5.65 -0.67 8.15
CA GLU A 16 5.34 -1.17 9.48
C GLU A 16 4.32 -2.32 9.42
N ALA A 17 3.27 -2.16 8.62
CA ALA A 17 2.28 -3.21 8.38
C ALA A 17 2.89 -4.45 7.72
N HIS A 18 3.76 -4.29 6.72
CA HIS A 18 4.45 -5.40 6.05
C HIS A 18 5.26 -6.25 7.03
N VAL A 19 6.08 -5.60 7.87
CA VAL A 19 6.86 -6.30 8.90
C VAL A 19 5.95 -6.99 9.92
N SER A 20 4.87 -6.33 10.34
CA SER A 20 3.90 -6.95 11.26
C SER A 20 3.26 -8.20 10.64
N ASN A 21 2.82 -8.12 9.39
CA ASN A 21 2.21 -9.23 8.68
C ASN A 21 3.20 -10.39 8.47
N GLN A 22 4.48 -10.11 8.25
CA GLN A 22 5.53 -11.14 8.18
C GLN A 22 5.70 -11.90 9.50
N ILE A 23 5.64 -11.18 10.63
CA ILE A 23 5.71 -11.80 11.97
C ILE A 23 4.49 -12.70 12.21
N GLU A 24 3.31 -12.27 11.77
CA GLU A 24 2.04 -12.99 11.95
C GLU A 24 1.82 -14.12 10.92
N GLY A 25 2.71 -14.27 9.93
CA GLY A 25 2.54 -15.25 8.85
C GLY A 25 1.42 -14.90 7.87
N ALA A 26 0.99 -13.65 7.83
CA ALA A 26 -0.03 -13.08 6.94
C ALA A 26 0.57 -12.20 5.83
N ASP A 27 1.83 -12.45 5.47
CA ASP A 27 2.57 -11.68 4.49
C ASP A 27 1.94 -11.76 3.08
N MET A 28 1.95 -10.63 2.37
CA MET A 28 1.56 -10.56 0.96
C MET A 28 2.72 -10.90 0.00
N GLY A 29 3.95 -10.96 0.52
CA GLY A 29 5.17 -11.23 -0.23
C GLY A 29 5.85 -9.98 -0.77
N ASP A 30 7.17 -9.99 -0.82
CA ASP A 30 8.01 -8.83 -1.14
C ASP A 30 7.72 -8.21 -2.52
N SER A 31 7.35 -9.02 -3.51
CA SER A 31 7.00 -8.53 -4.86
C SER A 31 5.67 -7.76 -4.87
N ALA A 32 4.64 -8.30 -4.20
CA ALA A 32 3.35 -7.63 -4.08
C ALA A 32 3.48 -6.33 -3.27
N PHE A 33 4.25 -6.38 -2.18
CA PHE A 33 4.54 -5.22 -1.36
C PHE A 33 5.31 -4.13 -2.11
N SER A 34 6.35 -4.49 -2.88
CA SER A 34 7.11 -3.54 -3.68
C SER A 34 6.22 -2.83 -4.72
N THR A 35 5.32 -3.56 -5.37
CA THR A 35 4.36 -2.99 -6.31
C THR A 35 3.36 -2.05 -5.61
N MET A 36 2.95 -2.37 -4.38
CA MET A 36 2.11 -1.49 -3.56
C MET A 36 2.83 -0.20 -3.20
N LEU A 37 4.13 -0.25 -2.87
CA LEU A 37 4.92 0.94 -2.58
C LEU A 37 5.06 1.88 -3.78
N GLU A 38 5.19 1.34 -5.00
CA GLU A 38 5.19 2.16 -6.23
C GLU A 38 3.90 2.96 -6.35
N ARG A 39 2.74 2.33 -6.12
CA ARG A 39 1.44 3.01 -6.16
C ARG A 39 1.26 3.99 -5.00
N ALA A 40 1.76 3.64 -3.81
CA ALA A 40 1.70 4.49 -2.63
C ALA A 40 2.46 5.82 -2.79
N SER A 41 3.46 5.87 -3.69
CA SER A 41 4.22 7.07 -4.02
C SER A 41 3.45 8.13 -4.82
N ALA A 42 2.25 7.82 -5.30
CA ALA A 42 1.44 8.75 -6.07
C ALA A 42 1.02 9.98 -5.22
N PRO A 43 1.06 11.20 -5.80
CA PRO A 43 0.63 12.44 -5.13
C PRO A 43 -0.89 12.57 -5.06
N ILE A 44 -1.50 11.62 -4.35
CA ILE A 44 -2.95 11.49 -4.13
C ILE A 44 -3.24 11.44 -2.63
N THR A 45 -4.49 11.70 -2.24
CA THR A 45 -4.92 11.56 -0.84
C THR A 45 -4.91 10.10 -0.40
N ASN A 46 -4.90 9.84 0.91
CA ASN A 46 -5.00 8.47 1.44
C ASN A 46 -6.32 7.81 1.03
N GLU A 47 -7.42 8.57 1.02
CA GLU A 47 -8.73 8.08 0.59
C GLU A 47 -8.71 7.61 -0.87
N GLU A 48 -8.06 8.37 -1.75
CA GLU A 48 -7.94 7.99 -3.16
C GLU A 48 -7.01 6.78 -3.34
N PHE A 49 -5.92 6.70 -2.56
CA PHE A 49 -5.05 5.53 -2.56
C PHE A 49 -5.81 4.27 -2.11
N GLU A 50 -6.55 4.32 -1.01
CA GLU A 50 -7.37 3.21 -0.52
C GLU A 50 -8.41 2.76 -1.57
N ARG A 51 -9.06 3.72 -2.23
CA ARG A 51 -10.01 3.44 -3.32
C ARG A 51 -9.33 2.69 -4.47
N GLN A 52 -8.13 3.13 -4.88
CA GLN A 52 -7.37 2.48 -5.95
C GLN A 52 -6.91 1.08 -5.56
N GLU A 53 -6.43 0.87 -4.34
CA GLU A 53 -6.02 -0.45 -3.84
C GLU A 53 -7.21 -1.42 -3.79
N LEU A 54 -8.38 -0.97 -3.33
CA LEU A 54 -9.61 -1.79 -3.34
C LEU A 54 -10.01 -2.22 -4.75
N LEU A 55 -9.86 -1.33 -5.74
CA LEU A 55 -10.14 -1.66 -7.13
C LEU A 55 -9.12 -2.64 -7.71
N PHE A 56 -7.84 -2.42 -7.43
CA PHE A 56 -6.75 -3.30 -7.86
C PHE A 56 -6.93 -4.72 -7.32
N VAL A 57 -7.22 -4.87 -6.03
CA VAL A 57 -7.50 -6.16 -5.39
C VAL A 57 -8.70 -6.84 -6.03
N LYS A 58 -9.81 -6.12 -6.26
CA LYS A 58 -10.99 -6.68 -6.93
C LYS A 58 -10.67 -7.19 -8.33
N GLN A 59 -9.81 -6.50 -9.08
CA GLN A 59 -9.42 -6.92 -10.42
C GLN A 59 -8.53 -8.17 -10.42
N LEU A 60 -7.69 -8.35 -9.40
CA LEU A 60 -6.87 -9.55 -9.24
C LEU A 60 -7.70 -10.81 -8.98
N PHE A 61 -8.76 -10.71 -8.19
CA PHE A 61 -9.62 -11.84 -7.80
C PHE A 61 -10.84 -12.07 -8.70
N ALA A 62 -11.01 -11.26 -9.75
CA ALA A 62 -12.09 -11.40 -10.72
C ALA A 62 -11.71 -12.28 -11.94
N GLN A 63 -10.50 -12.86 -11.94
CA GLN A 63 -9.99 -13.80 -12.94
C GLN A 63 -10.16 -15.25 -12.44
#